data_AF-A0A9D4DAC1-F1
#
_entry.id   AF-A0A9D4DAC1-F1
#
_cell.length_a   1.000
_cell.length_b   1.000
_cell.length_c   1.000
_cell.angle_alpha   90.00
_cell.angle_beta   90.00
_cell.angle_gamma   90.00
#
_symmetry.space_group_name_H-M   'P 1'
#
loop_
_entity.id
_entity.type
_entity.pdbx_description
1 polymer ?
#
loop_
_entity_poly.entity_id
_entity_poly.type
_entity_poly.pdbx_seq_one_letter_code
_entity_poly.pdbx_strand_id
1 'polypeptide(L)'
;MLVYIYNNLLQSNEVKNSHAMELEGLQRSLHFLLEECSLQISHLVTDGHSSVKKYMREKQPDIVHWFDVWHVAKGNYIEMILCNYCIK
;
A
#
# COMPACT_ATOMS: atom_id res chain seq x y z
N MET A 1 -8.69 -9.44 -13.20
CA MET A 1 -7.46 -10.09 -12.70
C MET A 1 -6.98 -9.27 -11.51
N LEU A 2 -7.08 -9.80 -10.29
CA LEU A 2 -6.51 -9.16 -9.11
C LEU A 2 -5.02 -9.50 -9.10
N VAL A 3 -4.16 -8.53 -9.40
CA VAL A 3 -2.72 -8.68 -9.29
C VAL A 3 -2.33 -8.23 -7.89
N TYR A 4 -1.99 -9.18 -7.02
CA TYR A 4 -1.35 -8.88 -5.75
C TYR A 4 0.09 -8.45 -6.02
N ILE A 5 0.38 -7.18 -5.80
CA ILE A 5 1.74 -6.65 -5.91
C ILE A 5 2.51 -7.12 -4.66
N TYR A 6 3.27 -8.21 -4.79
CA TYR A 6 4.27 -8.58 -3.80
C TYR A 6 5.50 -7.70 -4.05
N ASN A 7 5.72 -6.72 -3.18
CA ASN A 7 6.89 -5.83 -3.27
C ASN A 7 8.15 -6.70 -3.36
N ASN A 8 8.88 -6.59 -4.47
CA ASN A 8 10.23 -7.15 -4.57
C ASN A 8 11.06 -6.69 -3.36
N LEU A 9 11.94 -7.57 -2.85
CA LEU A 9 12.72 -7.35 -1.63
C LEU A 9 13.43 -5.98 -1.66
N LEU A 10 12.84 -4.99 -1.01
CA LEU A 10 13.48 -3.70 -0.76
C LEU A 10 14.30 -3.81 0.51
N GLN A 11 15.56 -3.39 0.42
CA GLN A 11 16.43 -3.35 1.58
C GLN A 11 16.37 -1.96 2.21
N SER A 12 16.30 -1.89 3.55
CA SER A 12 16.26 -0.62 4.29
C SER A 12 17.48 0.27 4.07
N ASN A 13 18.55 -0.24 3.48
CA ASN A 13 19.72 0.55 3.12
C ASN A 13 19.53 1.38 1.84
N GLU A 14 18.54 1.04 1.00
CA GLU A 14 18.24 1.75 -0.24
C GLU A 14 17.32 2.97 -0.03
N VAL A 15 16.67 3.06 1.14
CA VAL A 15 15.68 4.09 1.44
C VAL A 15 15.77 4.54 2.90
N LYS A 16 15.32 5.77 3.17
CA LYS A 16 15.62 6.44 4.44
C LYS A 16 14.91 5.83 5.67
N ASN A 17 13.75 5.21 5.49
CA ASN A 17 12.96 4.60 6.57
C ASN A 17 11.92 3.61 6.02
N SER A 18 11.27 2.86 6.91
CA SER A 18 10.24 1.87 6.58
C SER A 18 9.05 2.47 5.82
N HIS A 19 8.59 3.67 6.15
CA HIS A 19 7.51 4.32 5.42
C HIS A 19 7.89 4.68 3.97
N ALA A 20 9.16 5.00 3.74
CA ALA A 20 9.69 5.23 2.40
C ALA A 20 9.83 3.91 1.61
N MET A 21 10.14 2.79 2.28
CA MET A 21 10.20 1.47 1.64
C MET A 21 8.88 1.11 0.96
N GLU A 22 7.76 1.35 1.63
CA GLU A 22 6.47 0.98 1.06
C GLU A 22 6.10 1.80 -0.18
N LEU A 23 6.35 3.11 -0.15
CA LEU A 23 6.09 3.97 -1.30
C LEU A 23 7.01 3.61 -2.47
N GLU A 24 8.30 3.40 -2.20
CA GLU A 24 9.28 3.02 -3.22
C GLU A 24 8.92 1.65 -3.83
N GLY A 25 8.49 0.70 -3.01
CA GLY A 25 8.10 -0.64 -3.46
C GLY A 25 6.91 -0.59 -4.40
N LEU A 26 5.91 0.21 -4.03
CA LEU A 26 4.76 0.47 -4.88
C LEU A 26 5.17 1.13 -6.22
N GLN A 27 6.04 2.14 -6.18
CA GLN A 27 6.50 2.85 -7.37
C GLN A 27 7.22 1.92 -8.35
N ARG A 28 8.19 1.15 -7.86
CA ARG A 28 8.93 0.17 -8.69
C ARG A 28 8.00 -0.88 -9.27
N SER A 29 7.06 -1.37 -8.47
CA SER A 29 6.11 -2.39 -8.93
C SER A 29 5.15 -1.87 -9.99
N LEU A 30 4.63 -0.65 -9.82
CA LEU A 30 3.77 -0.02 -10.83
C LEU A 30 4.54 0.26 -12.12
N HIS A 31 5.79 0.73 -12.01
CA HIS A 31 6.64 0.93 -13.19
C HIS A 31 6.84 -0.37 -13.97
N PHE A 32 7.19 -1.46 -13.28
CA PHE A 32 7.34 -2.78 -13.89
C PHE A 32 6.06 -3.26 -14.59
N LEU A 33 4.91 -3.14 -13.91
CA LEU A 33 3.64 -3.61 -14.46
C LEU A 33 3.16 -2.78 -15.65
N LEU A 34 3.27 -1.46 -15.56
CA LEU A 34 2.76 -0.55 -16.59
C LEU A 34 3.71 -0.48 -17.79
N GLU A 35 5.02 -0.36 -17.56
CA GLU A 35 6.00 -0.10 -18.62
C GLU A 35 6.59 -1.41 -19.16
N GLU A 36 7.10 -2.28 -18.29
CA GLU A 36 7.81 -3.49 -18.73
C GLU A 36 6.84 -4.60 -19.17
N CYS A 37 5.72 -4.74 -18.46
CA CYS A 37 4.69 -5.74 -18.78
C CYS A 37 3.57 -5.19 -19.68
N SER A 38 3.51 -3.87 -19.92
CA SER A 38 2.45 -3.21 -20.69
C SER A 38 1.03 -3.54 -20.18
N LEU A 39 0.88 -3.74 -18.88
CA LEU A 39 -0.38 -4.16 -18.27
C LEU A 39 -1.23 -2.93 -17.91
N GLN A 40 -2.49 -2.90 -18.33
CA GLN A 40 -3.40 -1.84 -17.94
C GLN A 40 -4.04 -2.13 -16.58
N ILE A 41 -3.74 -1.27 -15.61
CA ILE A 41 -4.28 -1.35 -14.25
C ILE A 41 -5.44 -0.37 -14.14
N SER A 42 -6.67 -0.87 -13.98
CA SER A 42 -7.85 -0.02 -13.76
C SER A 42 -8.11 0.29 -12.29
N HIS A 43 -7.81 -0.67 -11.41
CA HIS A 43 -8.07 -0.58 -9.99
C HIS A 43 -6.89 -1.11 -9.19
N LEU A 44 -6.53 -0.39 -8.12
CA LEU A 44 -5.48 -0.80 -7.18
C LEU A 44 -6.02 -0.69 -5.76
N VAL A 45 -5.77 -1.72 -4.94
CA VAL A 45 -6.09 -1.73 -3.51
C VAL A 45 -4.79 -1.66 -2.73
N THR A 46 -4.64 -0.71 -1.81
CA THR A 46 -3.46 -0.64 -0.92
C THR A 46 -3.85 -0.36 0.52
N ASP A 47 -2.88 -0.50 1.42
CA ASP A 47 -3.00 0.01 2.78
C ASP A 47 -3.14 1.54 2.79
N GLY A 48 -3.82 2.07 3.82
CA GLY A 48 -4.20 3.48 3.96
C GLY A 48 -3.05 4.47 4.23
N HIS A 49 -1.81 4.12 3.88
CA HIS A 49 -0.66 4.98 4.16
C HIS A 49 -0.72 6.31 3.39
N SER A 50 -0.46 7.41 4.10
CA SER A 50 -0.65 8.77 3.60
C SER A 50 0.26 9.10 2.40
N SER A 51 1.47 8.55 2.37
CA SER A 51 2.45 8.68 1.28
C SER A 51 1.95 8.03 -0.01
N VAL A 52 1.50 6.77 0.08
CA VAL A 52 0.89 6.02 -1.03
C VAL A 52 -0.35 6.73 -1.56
N LYS A 53 -1.23 7.14 -0.64
CA LYS A 53 -2.45 7.87 -0.98
C LYS A 53 -2.15 9.17 -1.75
N LYS A 54 -1.12 9.91 -1.33
CA LYS A 54 -0.68 11.12 -2.02
C LYS A 54 -0.13 10.80 -3.40
N TYR A 55 0.75 9.80 -3.49
CA TYR A 55 1.34 9.38 -4.75
C TYR A 55 0.30 8.94 -5.78
N MET A 56 -0.66 8.09 -5.40
CA MET A 56 -1.71 7.64 -6.32
C MET A 56 -2.53 8.82 -6.87
N ARG A 57 -2.92 9.77 -6.00
CA ARG A 57 -3.65 10.96 -6.43
C ARG A 57 -2.86 11.86 -7.38
N GLU A 58 -1.56 12.04 -7.14
CA GLU A 58 -0.75 13.02 -7.87
C GLU A 58 -0.07 12.44 -9.12
N LYS A 59 0.22 11.13 -9.14
CA LYS A 59 1.05 10.48 -10.16
C LYS A 59 0.33 9.40 -10.94
N GLN A 60 -0.78 8.86 -10.42
CA GLN A 60 -1.54 7.79 -11.06
C GLN A 60 -3.05 8.07 -11.02
N PRO A 61 -3.52 9.24 -11.52
CA PRO A 61 -4.93 9.64 -11.41
C PRO A 61 -5.90 8.76 -12.20
N ASP A 62 -5.40 8.05 -13.23
CA ASP A 62 -6.20 7.17 -14.07
C ASP A 62 -6.49 5.81 -13.42
N ILE A 63 -5.77 5.47 -12.36
CA ILE A 63 -5.97 4.24 -11.59
C ILE A 63 -6.91 4.53 -10.43
N VAL A 64 -8.05 3.83 -10.38
CA VAL A 64 -8.98 3.93 -9.25
C VAL A 64 -8.35 3.28 -8.02
N HIS A 65 -8.05 4.11 -7.02
CA HIS A 65 -7.37 3.67 -5.79
C HIS A 65 -8.38 3.38 -4.67
N TRP A 66 -8.37 2.13 -4.20
CA TRP A 66 -9.15 1.63 -3.08
C TRP A 66 -8.25 1.32 -1.88
N PHE A 67 -8.84 1.27 -0.69
CA PHE A 67 -8.15 0.85 0.52
C PHE A 67 -8.50 -0.58 0.89
N ASP A 68 -7.52 -1.31 1.43
CA ASP A 68 -7.77 -2.64 1.97
C ASP A 68 -8.70 -2.54 3.19
N VAL A 69 -9.90 -3.11 3.03
CA VAL A 69 -10.94 -3.16 4.05
C VAL A 69 -10.52 -4.04 5.23
N TRP A 70 -9.56 -4.95 5.05
CA TRP A 70 -9.05 -5.81 6.12
C TRP A 70 -8.55 -5.00 7.32
N HIS A 71 -7.86 -3.87 7.10
CA HIS A 71 -7.42 -3.02 8.22
C HIS A 71 -8.59 -2.39 8.98
N VAL A 72 -9.70 -2.07 8.30
CA VAL A 72 -10.93 -1.58 8.93
C VAL A 72 -11.59 -2.69 9.73
N ALA A 73 -11.67 -3.88 9.16
CA ALA A 73 -12.22 -5.06 9.83
C ALA A 73 -11.37 -5.42 11.07
N LYS A 74 -10.05 -5.35 10.96
CA LYS A 74 -9.08 -5.67 12.02
C LYS A 74 -9.06 -4.61 13.13
N GLY A 75 -9.14 -3.32 12.79
CA GLY A 75 -9.15 -2.21 13.75
C GLY A 75 -10.29 -2.32 14.78
N ASN A 76 -11.50 -2.67 14.33
CA ASN A 76 -12.65 -2.82 15.22
C ASN A 76 -12.51 -3.97 16.24
N TYR A 77 -11.74 -5.01 15.92
CA TYR A 77 -11.49 -6.12 16.86
C TYR A 77 -10.22 -5.92 17.70
N ILE A 78 -9.18 -5.27 17.16
CA ILE A 78 -7.88 -5.13 17.84
C ILE A 78 -7.81 -3.88 18.71
N GLU A 79 -8.40 -2.75 18.29
CA GLU A 79 -8.46 -1.53 19.12
C GLU A 79 -9.28 -1.80 20.40
N MET A 80 -10.34 -2.62 20.30
CA MET A 80 -11.14 -3.06 21.44
C MET A 80 -10.40 -4.05 22.38
N ILE A 81 -9.44 -4.83 21.87
CA ILE A 81 -8.63 -5.76 22.69
C ILE A 81 -7.44 -5.04 23.34
N LEU A 82 -6.79 -4.10 22.65
CA LEU A 82 -5.68 -3.31 23.22
C LEU A 82 -6.17 -2.29 24.26
N CYS A 83 -7.39 -1.74 24.11
CA CYS A 83 -7.99 -0.87 25.13
C CYS A 83 -8.34 -1.62 26.42
N ASN A 84 -8.77 -2.89 26.34
CA ASN A 84 -9.06 -3.71 27.53
C ASN A 84 -7.82 -4.24 28.26
N TYR A 85 -6.65 -4.31 27.61
CA TYR A 85 -5.41 -4.74 28.26
C TYR A 85 -4.57 -3.59 28.84
N CYS A 86 -4.85 -2.34 28.46
CA CYS A 86 -4.14 -1.15 28.97
C CYS A 86 -4.92 -0.40 30.08
N ILE A 87 -6.09 -0.90 30.49
CA ILE A 87 -6.83 -0.42 31.66
C ILE A 87 -7.01 -1.58 32.65
N LYS A 88 -5.92 -1.99 33.30
CA LYS A 88 -5.89 -2.62 34.63
C LYS A 88 -4.54 -2.34 35.30
#